data_AF-A0A8D3B6T0-F1
#
_entry.id   AF-A0A8D3B6T0-F1
#
_cell.length_a   1.000
_cell.length_b   1.000
_cell.length_c   1.000
_cell.angle_alpha   90.00
_cell.angle_beta   90.00
_cell.angle_gamma   90.00
#
_symmetry.space_group_name_H-M   'P 1'
#
loop_
_entity.id
_entity.type
_entity.pdbx_description
1 polymer ?
#
loop_
_entity_poly.entity_id
_entity_poly.type
_entity_poly.pdbx_seq_one_letter_code
_entity_poly.pdbx_strand_id
1 'polypeptide(L)'
;STQAFYFSRDDVALPGFSHFFKENSEEEREHADKLLSFQNNRGGRIFLQDVKKPERDEWGSGLEAMQCALQLEKNVNQALLDLHKLASDHVDPHKCDFLETHYLNEQVEA
;
A
#
# COMPACT_ATOMS: atom_id res chain seq x y z
N SER A 1 -8.47 -5.13 5.73
CA SER A 1 -8.44 -3.70 6.12
C SER A 1 -9.56 -3.38 7.11
N THR A 2 -9.40 -2.33 7.93
CA THR A 2 -10.48 -1.82 8.82
C THR A 2 -11.67 -1.26 8.02
N GLN A 3 -11.40 -0.65 6.85
CA GLN A 3 -12.42 -0.21 5.88
C GLN A 3 -13.31 -1.37 5.42
N ALA A 4 -12.72 -2.51 5.03
CA ALA A 4 -13.50 -3.67 4.58
C ALA A 4 -14.51 -4.15 5.64
N PHE A 5 -14.09 -4.19 6.90
CA PHE A 5 -14.95 -4.60 8.01
C PHE A 5 -16.00 -3.55 8.35
N TYR A 6 -15.68 -2.25 8.25
CA TYR A 6 -16.66 -1.19 8.41
C TYR A 6 -17.81 -1.30 7.39
N PHE A 7 -17.49 -1.48 6.10
CA PHE A 7 -18.53 -1.64 5.08
C PHE A 7 -19.30 -2.97 5.14
N SER A 8 -18.80 -3.95 5.91
CA SER A 8 -19.47 -5.22 6.16
C SER A 8 -20.45 -5.22 7.34
N ARG A 9 -20.48 -4.14 8.14
CA ARG A 9 -21.41 -4.03 9.27
C ARG A 9 -22.86 -4.03 8.78
N ASP A 10 -23.76 -4.51 9.62
CA ASP A 10 -25.20 -4.58 9.31
C ASP A 10 -25.86 -3.20 9.12
N ASP A 11 -25.31 -2.16 9.76
CA ASP A 11 -25.78 -0.77 9.67
C ASP A 11 -25.20 0.02 8.48
N VAL A 12 -24.19 -0.52 7.79
CA VAL A 12 -23.59 0.07 6.57
C VAL A 12 -23.97 -0.75 5.32
N ALA A 13 -23.78 -2.07 5.38
CA ALA A 13 -24.22 -3.06 4.39
C ALA A 13 -23.84 -2.75 2.92
N LEU A 14 -22.59 -2.36 2.67
CA LEU A 14 -22.04 -2.11 1.33
C LEU A 14 -21.02 -3.19 0.93
N PRO A 15 -21.47 -4.39 0.51
CA PRO A 15 -20.58 -5.53 0.27
C PRO A 15 -19.56 -5.30 -0.85
N GLY A 16 -19.89 -4.47 -1.86
CA GLY A 16 -18.94 -4.11 -2.93
C GLY A 16 -17.72 -3.34 -2.42
N PHE A 17 -17.94 -2.35 -1.55
CA PHE A 17 -16.85 -1.62 -0.90
C PHE A 17 -16.09 -2.51 0.07
N SER A 18 -16.79 -3.38 0.81
CA SER A 18 -16.14 -4.35 1.70
C SER A 18 -15.19 -5.27 0.94
N HIS A 19 -15.62 -5.80 -0.21
CA HIS A 19 -14.80 -6.63 -1.08
C HIS A 19 -13.59 -5.87 -1.63
N PHE A 20 -13.83 -4.69 -2.23
CA PHE A 20 -12.78 -3.84 -2.79
C PHE A 20 -11.67 -3.54 -1.77
N PHE A 21 -12.02 -3.04 -0.59
CA PHE A 21 -11.03 -2.74 0.44
C PHE A 21 -10.36 -3.97 1.04
N LYS A 22 -10.95 -5.16 0.88
CA LYS A 22 -10.33 -6.42 1.29
C LYS A 22 -9.28 -6.84 0.28
N GLU A 23 -9.59 -6.78 -1.02
CA GLU A 23 -8.64 -7.07 -2.10
C GLU A 23 -7.43 -6.13 -2.04
N ASN A 24 -7.63 -4.81 -1.96
CA ASN A 24 -6.52 -3.87 -1.79
C ASN A 24 -5.66 -4.18 -0.54
N SER A 25 -6.28 -4.66 0.54
CA SER A 25 -5.55 -5.02 1.77
C SER A 25 -4.70 -6.28 1.60
N GLU A 26 -5.09 -7.18 0.70
CA GLU A 26 -4.36 -8.40 0.38
C GLU A 26 -3.21 -8.07 -0.57
N GLU A 27 -3.46 -7.27 -1.60
CA GLU A 27 -2.46 -6.75 -2.54
C GLU A 27 -1.34 -5.97 -1.82
N GLU A 28 -1.69 -5.03 -0.94
CA GLU A 28 -0.69 -4.27 -0.15
C GLU A 28 0.16 -5.16 0.77
N ARG A 29 -0.38 -6.31 1.20
CA ARG A 29 0.41 -7.27 1.96
C ARG A 29 1.38 -8.04 1.06
N GLU A 30 0.98 -8.38 -0.15
CA GLU A 30 1.90 -8.93 -1.15
C GLU A 30 3.01 -7.93 -1.50
N HIS A 31 2.69 -6.63 -1.59
CA HIS A 31 3.67 -5.55 -1.78
C HIS A 31 4.68 -5.49 -0.63
N ALA A 32 4.22 -5.57 0.62
CA ALA A 32 5.11 -5.66 1.76
C ALA A 32 6.04 -6.89 1.67
N ASP A 33 5.49 -8.07 1.34
CA ASP A 33 6.28 -9.31 1.24
C ASP A 33 7.31 -9.27 0.10
N LYS A 34 6.98 -8.66 -1.05
CA LYS A 34 7.92 -8.38 -2.15
C LYS A 34 9.11 -7.55 -1.65
N LEU A 35 8.88 -6.46 -0.90
CA LEU A 35 9.95 -5.62 -0.32
C LEU A 35 10.83 -6.38 0.67
N LEU A 36 10.23 -7.17 1.58
CA LEU A 36 10.97 -7.98 2.55
C LEU A 36 11.85 -9.01 1.86
N SER A 37 11.31 -9.67 0.84
CA SER A 37 12.04 -10.64 0.02
C SER A 37 13.20 -9.98 -0.72
N PHE A 38 12.97 -8.82 -1.33
CA PHE A 38 14.02 -8.05 -2.00
C PHE A 38 15.15 -7.65 -1.04
N GLN A 39 14.81 -7.19 0.17
CA GLN A 39 15.79 -6.85 1.19
C GLN A 39 16.70 -8.03 1.53
N ASN A 40 16.14 -9.24 1.71
CA ASN A 40 16.92 -10.45 1.95
C ASN A 40 17.79 -10.83 0.73
N ASN A 41 17.25 -10.74 -0.48
CA ASN A 41 17.96 -11.06 -1.73
C ASN A 41 19.19 -10.16 -1.94
N ARG A 42 19.11 -8.90 -1.51
CA ARG A 42 20.22 -7.94 -1.57
C ARG A 42 21.21 -8.09 -0.40
N GLY A 43 21.03 -9.08 0.46
CA GLY A 43 21.87 -9.32 1.64
C GLY A 43 21.60 -8.37 2.81
N GLY A 44 20.55 -7.55 2.72
CA GLY A 44 20.12 -6.64 3.76
C GLY A 44 19.57 -7.36 5.00
N ARG A 45 19.12 -6.58 5.98
CA ARG A 45 18.45 -7.10 7.18
C ARG A 45 17.13 -6.38 7.37
N ILE A 46 16.11 -7.14 7.74
CA ILE A 46 14.77 -6.66 8.00
C ILE A 46 14.68 -6.23 9.46
N PHE A 47 14.18 -5.02 9.70
CA PHE A 47 13.87 -4.49 11.02
C PHE A 47 12.42 -4.02 11.04
N LEU A 48 11.52 -4.86 11.54
CA LEU A 48 10.10 -4.54 11.63
C LEU A 48 9.83 -3.51 12.74
N GLN A 49 8.86 -2.63 12.49
CA GLN A 49 8.40 -1.60 13.42
C GLN A 49 6.91 -1.80 13.70
N ASP A 50 6.40 -1.12 14.73
CA ASP A 50 4.97 -1.12 15.03
C ASP A 50 4.17 -0.55 13.85
N VAL A 51 3.23 -1.34 13.34
CA VAL A 51 2.21 -0.85 12.40
C VAL A 51 1.19 -0.05 13.18
N LYS A 52 1.13 1.26 12.93
CA LYS A 52 0.16 2.14 13.60
C LYS A 52 -1.25 1.78 13.15
N LYS A 53 -2.20 1.85 14.09
CA LYS A 53 -3.61 1.73 13.75
C LYS A 53 -4.01 2.84 12.76
N PRO A 54 -4.99 2.62 11.88
CA PRO A 54 -5.56 3.68 11.06
C PRO A 54 -6.05 4.86 11.92
N GLU A 55 -6.01 6.07 11.36
CA GLU A 55 -6.41 7.29 12.08
C GLU A 55 -7.91 7.30 12.44
N ARG A 56 -8.71 6.47 11.76
CA ARG A 56 -10.16 6.43 11.89
C ARG A 56 -10.64 4.98 12.06
N ASP A 57 -11.58 4.82 12.98
CA ASP A 57 -12.30 3.57 13.21
C ASP A 57 -13.66 3.57 12.47
N GLU A 58 -14.19 4.75 12.15
CA GLU A 58 -15.43 5.00 11.40
C GLU A 58 -15.09 5.71 10.08
N TRP A 59 -15.64 5.21 8.95
CA TRP A 59 -15.25 5.67 7.61
C TRP A 59 -16.31 6.51 6.90
N GLY A 60 -17.47 6.70 7.53
CA GLY A 60 -18.55 7.52 7.00
C GLY A 60 -19.13 6.93 5.71
N SER A 61 -19.18 7.74 4.67
CA SER A 61 -19.67 7.34 3.35
C SER A 61 -18.62 6.61 2.52
N GLY A 62 -19.07 5.88 1.49
CA GLY A 62 -18.17 5.28 0.49
C GLY A 62 -17.25 6.32 -0.17
N LEU A 63 -17.74 7.54 -0.41
CA LEU A 63 -16.94 8.63 -0.99
C LEU A 63 -15.78 9.04 -0.07
N GLU A 64 -16.06 9.23 1.23
CA GLU A 64 -15.03 9.60 2.21
C GLU A 64 -13.98 8.51 2.37
N ALA A 65 -14.40 7.24 2.36
CA ALA A 65 -13.46 6.12 2.41
C ALA A 65 -12.57 6.05 1.17
N MET A 66 -13.12 6.26 -0.03
CA MET A 66 -12.35 6.28 -1.28
C MET A 66 -11.40 7.49 -1.35
N GLN A 67 -11.80 8.66 -0.85
CA GLN A 67 -10.91 9.82 -0.75
C GLN A 67 -9.74 9.54 0.20
N CYS A 68 -10.00 8.87 1.31
CA CYS A 68 -8.94 8.48 2.24
C CYS A 68 -7.99 7.44 1.62
N ALA A 69 -8.54 6.46 0.90
CA ALA A 69 -7.74 5.45 0.20
C ALA A 69 -6.86 6.10 -0.88
N LEU A 70 -7.44 6.97 -1.71
CA LEU A 70 -6.69 7.72 -2.73
C LEU A 70 -5.56 8.56 -2.12
N GLN A 71 -5.79 9.18 -0.95
CA GLN A 71 -4.75 9.94 -0.28
C GLN A 71 -3.64 9.04 0.26
N LEU A 72 -3.99 7.85 0.78
CA LEU A 72 -3.01 6.85 1.21
C LEU A 72 -2.17 6.37 0.04
N GLU A 73 -2.79 6.02 -1.08
CA GLU A 73 -2.08 5.58 -2.30
C GLU A 73 -1.12 6.64 -2.84
N LYS A 74 -1.54 7.91 -2.84
CA LYS A 74 -0.65 9.02 -3.22
C LYS A 74 0.56 9.14 -2.30
N ASN A 75 0.38 8.93 -1.00
CA ASN A 75 1.48 8.98 -0.04
C ASN A 75 2.44 7.80 -0.23
N VAL A 76 1.91 6.59 -0.48
CA VAL A 76 2.71 5.40 -0.81
C VAL A 76 3.49 5.62 -2.11
N ASN A 77 2.83 6.11 -3.16
CA ASN A 77 3.48 6.42 -4.44
C ASN A 77 4.59 7.46 -4.29
N GLN A 78 4.36 8.53 -3.51
CA GLN A 78 5.42 9.51 -3.24
C GLN A 78 6.61 8.89 -2.52
N ALA A 79 6.38 8.02 -1.52
CA ALA A 79 7.46 7.32 -0.83
C ALA A 79 8.25 6.39 -1.77
N LEU A 80 7.58 5.74 -2.73
CA LEU A 80 8.22 4.92 -3.76
C LEU A 80 9.06 5.75 -4.72
N LEU A 81 8.57 6.91 -5.17
CA LEU A 81 9.32 7.85 -6.01
C LEU A 81 10.57 8.38 -5.28
N ASP A 82 10.44 8.73 -4.00
CA ASP A 82 11.57 9.17 -3.19
C ASP A 82 12.61 8.04 -3.01
N LEU A 83 12.14 6.80 -2.81
CA LEU A 83 12.99 5.61 -2.72
C LEU A 83 13.70 5.29 -4.04
N HIS A 84 13.03 5.48 -5.17
CA HIS A 84 13.58 5.31 -6.51
C HIS A 84 14.65 6.37 -6.81
N LYS A 85 14.37 7.64 -6.47
CA LYS A 85 15.37 8.71 -6.56
C LYS A 85 16.61 8.38 -5.74
N LEU A 86 16.43 7.90 -4.50
CA LEU A 86 17.54 7.48 -3.65
C LEU A 86 18.34 6.32 -4.28
N ALA A 87 17.65 5.33 -4.86
CA ALA A 87 18.31 4.24 -5.57
C ALA A 87 19.14 4.75 -6.77
N SER A 88 18.60 5.72 -7.52
CA SER A 88 19.27 6.35 -8.65
C SER A 88 20.50 7.16 -8.20
N ASP A 89 20.38 7.95 -7.14
CA ASP A 89 21.48 8.74 -6.57
C ASP A 89 22.63 7.85 -6.06
N HIS A 90 22.30 6.64 -5.59
CA HIS A 90 23.27 5.62 -5.18
C HIS A 90 23.71 4.67 -6.30
N VAL A 91 23.28 4.91 -7.55
CA VAL A 91 23.64 4.11 -8.73
C VAL A 91 23.27 2.63 -8.52
N ASP A 92 22.07 2.36 -8.02
CA ASP A 92 21.51 1.01 -7.84
C ASP A 92 20.45 0.71 -8.91
N PRO A 93 20.87 0.32 -10.14
CA PRO A 93 19.94 0.09 -11.24
C PRO A 93 18.97 -1.06 -10.98
N HIS A 94 19.40 -2.09 -10.22
CA HIS A 94 18.54 -3.22 -9.91
C HIS A 94 17.41 -2.85 -8.94
N LYS A 95 17.66 -1.90 -8.02
CA LYS A 95 16.61 -1.37 -7.16
C LYS A 95 15.67 -0.43 -7.92
N CYS A 96 16.17 0.39 -8.84
CA CYS A 96 15.31 1.20 -9.71
C CYS A 96 14.35 0.32 -10.52
N ASP A 97 14.89 -0.69 -11.23
CA ASP A 97 14.12 -1.64 -12.04
C ASP A 97 13.07 -2.40 -11.22
N PHE A 98 13.44 -2.86 -10.02
CA PHE A 98 12.51 -3.52 -9.10
C PHE A 98 11.33 -2.62 -8.70
N LEU A 99 11.59 -1.34 -8.39
CA LEU A 99 10.55 -0.38 -8.01
C LEU A 99 9.65 -0.01 -9.19
N GLU A 100 10.24 0.14 -10.38
CA GLU A 100 9.49 0.40 -11.63
C GLU A 100 8.56 -0.76 -11.98
N THR A 101 9.09 -1.98 -11.99
CA THR A 101 8.39 -3.19 -12.43
C THR A 101 7.24 -3.58 -11.50
N HIS A 102 7.46 -3.50 -10.18
CA HIS A 102 6.56 -4.09 -9.20
C HIS A 102 5.71 -3.10 -8.41
N TYR A 103 5.87 -1.79 -8.62
CA TYR A 103 5.14 -0.79 -7.84
C TYR A 103 4.75 0.43 -8.69
N LEU A 104 5.70 1.11 -9.35
CA LEU A 104 5.40 2.40 -9.99
C LEU A 104 4.44 2.25 -11.19
N ASN A 105 4.51 1.15 -11.94
CA ASN A 105 3.53 0.88 -13.00
C ASN A 105 2.12 0.63 -12.41
N GLU A 106 2.03 -0.19 -11.35
CA GLU A 106 0.77 -0.50 -10.67
C GLU A 106 0.11 0.78 -10.11
N GLN A 107 0.89 1.68 -9.49
CA GLN A 107 0.38 2.95 -8.95
C GLN A 107 -0.15 3.95 -10.00
N VAL A 108 0.16 3.75 -11.29
CA VAL A 108 -0.37 4.58 -12.38
C VAL A 108 -1.60 3.94 -13.03
N GLU A 109 -1.69 2.60 -12.99
CA GLU A 109 -2.79 1.84 -13.58
C GLU A 109 -3.99 1.63 -12.63
N ALA A 110 -3.77 1.72 -11.32
CA ALA A 110 -4.78 1.63 -10.26
C ALA A 110 -5.67 2.90 -10.13
#